data_AF-A0A369NYK0-F1
#
_entry.id   AF-A0A369NYK0-F1
#
_cell.length_a   1.000
_cell.length_b   1.000
_cell.length_c   1.000
_cell.angle_alpha   90.00
_cell.angle_beta   90.00
_cell.angle_gamma   90.00
#
_symmetry.space_group_name_H-M   'P 1'
#
loop_
_entity.id
_entity.type
_entity.pdbx_description
1 polymer ?
#
loop_
_entity_poly.entity_id
_entity_poly.type
_entity_poly.pdbx_seq_one_letter_code
_entity_poly.pdbx_strand_id
1 'polypeptide(L)'
;MSIDEEKRAAGAPSHAGPATDTSSAAAAGSATAAGEPAPKKRPKRGWIVAGVVAAVIVVAGAGFWVWHEQPSFCNAICHSPMDYYVETYDSGDPQLGVTVHAKAGESCLDCHTAELTTQISEVMAWVSDNYPMTEDGTMLATGKQFASEEFCARPECHGGKSFDEITAGLWGFAGNDEKYNPHSSHQDMALECGDCHKAHENQVLVCNECHDLTLPEGWEAPNVQ
;
A
#
# COMPACT_ATOMS: atom_id res chain seq x y z
N MET A 1 7.19 30.60 11.44
CA MET A 1 7.88 31.77 10.85
C MET A 1 8.05 31.48 9.36
N SER A 2 7.31 32.21 8.52
CA SER A 2 7.43 32.19 7.05
C SER A 2 8.64 33.03 6.64
N ILE A 3 9.33 32.67 5.55
CA ILE A 3 9.98 33.66 4.68
C ILE A 3 9.99 33.17 3.22
N ASP A 4 9.27 33.93 2.42
CA ASP A 4 9.17 33.92 0.97
C ASP A 4 10.41 34.47 0.25
N GLU A 5 10.43 34.16 -1.04
CA GLU A 5 11.13 34.78 -2.18
C GLU A 5 11.70 36.20 -2.02
N GLU A 6 12.92 36.39 -2.54
CA GLU A 6 13.26 37.63 -3.25
C GLU A 6 14.40 37.40 -4.26
N LYS A 7 14.16 37.76 -5.53
CA LYS A 7 15.01 38.72 -6.25
C LYS A 7 14.40 39.17 -7.58
N ARG A 8 14.05 40.45 -7.59
CA ARG A 8 13.53 41.26 -8.70
C ARG A 8 14.60 42.28 -9.12
N ALA A 9 14.30 42.93 -10.26
CA ALA A 9 14.71 44.27 -10.73
C ALA A 9 15.85 44.28 -11.77
N ALA A 10 15.85 45.13 -12.80
CA ALA A 10 15.16 46.40 -13.12
C ALA A 10 15.07 46.53 -14.66
N GLY A 11 14.40 47.45 -15.36
CA GLY A 11 13.74 48.73 -15.09
C GLY A 11 13.62 49.47 -16.45
N ALA A 12 12.47 50.10 -16.73
CA ALA A 12 12.15 50.96 -17.90
C ALA A 12 12.64 52.42 -17.65
N PRO A 13 12.26 53.51 -18.38
CA PRO A 13 11.33 53.73 -19.54
C PRO A 13 11.96 54.65 -20.66
N SER A 14 11.33 55.11 -21.76
CA SER A 14 10.23 56.11 -21.83
C SER A 14 9.81 56.51 -23.27
N HIS A 15 8.51 56.80 -23.40
CA HIS A 15 7.67 57.56 -24.36
C HIS A 15 8.22 58.31 -25.59
N ALA A 16 7.46 58.25 -26.71
CA ALA A 16 6.74 59.38 -27.34
C ALA A 16 5.89 58.90 -28.55
N GLY A 17 4.64 59.40 -28.69
CA GLY A 17 3.84 59.34 -29.93
C GLY A 17 4.26 60.43 -30.95
N PRO A 18 3.51 60.77 -32.03
CA PRO A 18 2.04 60.63 -32.15
C PRO A 18 1.46 60.26 -33.55
N ALA A 19 0.13 60.05 -33.57
CA ALA A 19 -0.91 60.57 -34.50
C ALA A 19 -0.98 60.24 -36.02
N THR A 20 -2.23 59.86 -36.42
CA THR A 20 -3.00 60.26 -37.64
C THR A 20 -2.48 59.80 -39.01
N ASP A 21 -3.24 59.58 -40.08
CA ASP A 21 -4.67 59.50 -40.39
C ASP A 21 -4.76 58.92 -41.83
N THR A 22 -5.91 58.34 -42.17
CA THR A 22 -6.54 58.34 -43.51
C THR A 22 -5.81 57.88 -44.79
N SER A 23 -6.44 56.86 -45.40
CA SER A 23 -7.07 56.91 -46.74
C SER A 23 -6.26 56.64 -48.01
N SER A 24 -6.84 55.71 -48.77
CA SER A 24 -7.06 55.69 -50.23
C SER A 24 -6.02 55.12 -51.21
N ALA A 25 -6.53 54.12 -51.92
CA ALA A 25 -6.56 53.96 -53.39
C ALA A 25 -5.30 53.43 -54.12
N ALA A 26 -5.38 52.14 -54.41
CA ALA A 26 -5.29 51.48 -55.73
C ALA A 26 -4.44 52.11 -56.86
N ALA A 27 -3.47 51.31 -57.35
CA ALA A 27 -3.18 51.06 -58.77
C ALA A 27 -2.27 49.81 -58.85
N ALA A 28 -2.77 48.66 -59.29
CA ALA A 28 -2.78 48.15 -60.66
C ALA A 28 -1.43 47.57 -61.15
N GLY A 29 -1.43 46.26 -61.42
CA GLY A 29 -0.70 45.67 -62.54
C GLY A 29 0.59 44.89 -62.23
N SER A 30 0.47 43.57 -62.05
CA SER A 30 1.05 42.58 -62.97
C SER A 30 0.90 41.17 -62.41
N ALA A 31 0.06 40.38 -63.08
CA ALA A 31 0.07 38.94 -62.96
C ALA A 31 1.36 38.38 -63.58
N THR A 32 2.04 37.48 -62.89
CA THR A 32 2.88 36.46 -63.53
C THR A 32 3.06 35.25 -62.62
N ALA A 33 2.60 34.12 -63.14
CA ALA A 33 2.99 32.74 -62.85
C ALA A 33 2.88 32.25 -61.40
N ALA A 34 1.76 31.56 -61.12
CA ALA A 34 1.64 30.59 -60.05
C ALA A 34 2.69 29.47 -60.22
N GLY A 35 3.63 29.39 -59.28
CA GLY A 35 4.38 28.17 -59.01
C GLY A 35 3.53 27.26 -58.12
N GLU A 36 3.27 26.05 -58.60
CA GLU A 36 2.54 25.02 -57.85
C GLU A 36 3.28 24.72 -56.53
N PRO A 37 2.64 24.80 -55.35
CA PRO A 37 3.32 24.48 -54.11
C PRO A 37 3.54 22.97 -54.05
N ALA A 38 4.82 22.56 -53.98
CA ALA A 38 5.19 21.16 -53.74
C ALA A 38 4.42 20.63 -52.52
N PRO A 39 3.86 19.40 -52.58
CA PRO A 39 3.07 18.87 -51.49
C PRO A 39 3.99 18.73 -50.27
N LYS A 40 3.80 19.61 -49.28
CA LYS A 40 4.42 19.44 -47.95
C LYS A 40 3.97 18.07 -47.45
N LYS A 41 4.89 17.09 -47.43
CA LYS A 41 4.65 15.79 -46.81
C LYS A 41 4.10 16.07 -45.42
N ARG A 42 2.82 15.75 -45.19
CA ARG A 42 2.19 15.92 -43.89
C ARG A 42 3.10 15.20 -42.89
N PRO A 43 3.62 15.89 -41.85
CA PRO A 43 4.54 15.25 -40.94
C PRO A 43 3.84 14.02 -40.37
N LYS A 44 4.57 12.91 -40.16
CA LYS A 44 4.07 11.64 -39.62
C LYS A 44 3.57 11.76 -38.16
N ARG A 45 3.15 12.95 -37.73
CA ARG A 45 2.63 13.29 -36.40
C ARG A 45 1.57 12.31 -35.92
N GLY A 46 0.68 11.83 -36.78
CA GLY A 46 -0.31 10.80 -36.39
C GLY A 46 0.33 9.49 -35.90
N TRP A 47 1.37 9.00 -36.60
CA TRP A 47 2.12 7.81 -36.20
C TRP A 47 3.01 8.04 -34.99
N ILE A 48 3.58 9.25 -34.86
CA ILE A 48 4.35 9.64 -33.68
C ILE A 48 3.44 9.71 -32.45
N VAL A 49 2.27 10.34 -32.57
CA VAL A 49 1.28 10.42 -31.50
C VAL A 49 0.79 9.02 -31.12
N ALA A 50 0.44 8.18 -32.11
CA ALA A 50 0.04 6.79 -31.83
C ALA A 50 1.15 6.00 -31.13
N GLY A 51 2.41 6.15 -31.56
CA GLY A 51 3.56 5.52 -30.93
C GLY A 51 3.78 6.00 -29.49
N VAL A 52 3.63 7.30 -29.23
CA VAL A 52 3.73 7.87 -27.89
C VAL A 52 2.59 7.37 -27.00
N VAL A 53 1.35 7.37 -27.48
CA VAL A 53 0.19 6.86 -26.73
C VAL A 53 0.39 5.39 -26.36
N ALA A 54 0.82 4.56 -27.32
CA ALA A 54 1.13 3.15 -27.04
C ALA A 54 2.25 3.00 -26.00
N ALA A 55 3.32 3.79 -26.09
CA ALA A 55 4.40 3.76 -25.11
C ALA A 55 3.93 4.18 -23.71
N VAL A 56 3.09 5.23 -23.59
CA VAL A 56 2.52 5.65 -22.30
C VAL A 56 1.64 4.55 -21.70
N ILE A 57 0.80 3.89 -22.50
CA ILE A 57 -0.04 2.78 -22.02
C ILE A 57 0.82 1.63 -21.48
N VAL A 58 1.89 1.27 -22.19
CA VAL A 58 2.80 0.20 -21.74
C VAL A 58 3.48 0.58 -20.42
N VAL A 59 4.02 1.79 -20.31
CA VAL A 59 4.69 2.26 -19.09
C VAL A 59 3.70 2.36 -17.92
N ALA A 60 2.51 2.89 -18.15
CA ALA A 60 1.46 2.98 -17.13
C ALA A 60 0.97 1.60 -16.70
N GLY A 61 0.81 0.66 -17.63
CA GLY A 61 0.42 -0.71 -17.34
C GLY A 61 1.47 -1.44 -16.50
N ALA A 62 2.75 -1.31 -16.83
CA ALA A 62 3.83 -1.89 -16.02
C ALA A 62 3.93 -1.23 -14.64
N GLY A 63 3.80 0.09 -14.56
CA GLY A 63 3.78 0.82 -13.28
C GLY A 63 2.60 0.42 -12.41
N PHE A 64 1.41 0.30 -12.99
CA PHE A 64 0.20 -0.17 -12.31
C PHE A 64 0.34 -1.62 -11.85
N TRP A 65 0.95 -2.49 -12.66
CA TRP A 65 1.21 -3.89 -12.30
C TRP A 65 2.06 -4.00 -11.03
N VAL A 66 3.17 -3.25 -10.98
CA VAL A 66 4.02 -3.25 -9.78
C VAL A 66 3.31 -2.58 -8.59
N TRP A 67 2.61 -1.49 -8.83
CA TRP A 67 1.94 -0.72 -7.78
C TRP A 67 0.78 -1.48 -7.14
N HIS A 68 0.01 -2.27 -7.89
CA HIS A 68 -1.17 -2.96 -7.35
C HIS A 68 -0.84 -4.03 -6.30
N GLU A 69 0.42 -4.46 -6.22
CA GLU A 69 0.90 -5.41 -5.20
C GLU A 69 1.44 -4.69 -3.94
N GLN A 70 1.46 -3.35 -3.93
CA GLN A 70 2.05 -2.57 -2.84
C GLN A 70 1.02 -2.16 -1.78
N PRO A 71 1.42 -2.02 -0.50
CA PRO A 71 0.54 -1.53 0.57
C PRO A 71 -0.15 -0.19 0.25
N SER A 72 0.54 0.70 -0.46
CA SER A 72 -0.02 1.99 -0.89
C SER A 72 -1.21 1.87 -1.85
N PHE A 73 -1.30 0.81 -2.66
CA PHE A 73 -2.48 0.57 -3.49
C PHE A 73 -3.69 0.19 -2.65
N CYS A 74 -3.47 -0.68 -1.67
CA CYS A 74 -4.49 -1.15 -0.73
C CYS A 74 -5.14 0.03 0.02
N ASN A 75 -4.34 0.99 0.49
CA ASN A 75 -4.87 2.22 1.08
C ASN A 75 -5.47 3.19 0.04
N ALA A 76 -4.88 3.36 -1.15
CA ALA A 76 -5.36 4.38 -2.10
C ALA A 76 -6.64 3.98 -2.86
N ILE A 77 -6.87 2.68 -3.10
CA ILE A 77 -7.99 2.17 -3.91
C ILE A 77 -9.03 1.47 -3.04
N CYS A 78 -8.59 0.71 -2.05
CA CYS A 78 -9.46 -0.04 -1.13
C CYS A 78 -9.57 0.64 0.25
N HIS A 79 -9.36 1.96 0.32
CA HIS A 79 -9.59 2.77 1.53
C HIS A 79 -10.94 2.40 2.16
N SER A 80 -10.94 2.12 3.47
CA SER A 80 -12.04 1.42 4.16
C SER A 80 -12.49 0.12 3.44
N PRO A 81 -12.09 -1.07 3.91
CA PRO A 81 -11.72 -1.41 5.29
C PRO A 81 -10.20 -1.43 5.55
N MET A 82 -9.39 -1.03 4.56
CA MET A 82 -7.96 -1.35 4.55
C MET A 82 -7.08 -0.38 5.35
N ASP A 83 -7.62 0.77 5.74
CA ASP A 83 -6.83 1.86 6.35
C ASP A 83 -6.15 1.44 7.65
N TYR A 84 -6.87 0.76 8.53
CA TYR A 84 -6.31 0.24 9.78
C TYR A 84 -5.16 -0.75 9.55
N TYR A 85 -5.31 -1.65 8.58
CA TYR A 85 -4.31 -2.67 8.29
C TYR A 85 -3.03 -2.08 7.69
N VAL A 86 -3.16 -1.04 6.86
CA VAL A 86 -2.01 -0.31 6.31
C VAL A 86 -1.35 0.56 7.38
N GLU A 87 -2.13 1.23 8.22
CA GLU A 87 -1.61 2.02 9.34
C GLU A 87 -0.78 1.16 10.29
N THR A 88 -1.30 -0.01 10.68
CA THR A 88 -0.57 -0.95 11.56
C THR A 88 0.69 -1.50 10.88
N TYR A 89 0.64 -1.81 9.58
CA TYR A 89 1.81 -2.21 8.79
C TYR A 89 2.92 -1.14 8.81
N ASP A 90 2.56 0.13 8.59
CA ASP A 90 3.50 1.26 8.53
C ASP A 90 3.84 1.89 9.91
N SER A 91 3.17 1.46 10.98
CA SER A 91 3.25 2.08 12.32
C SER A 91 4.66 2.12 12.92
N GLY A 92 5.51 1.15 12.57
CA GLY A 92 6.83 0.99 13.17
C GLY A 92 6.83 0.37 14.58
N ASP A 93 5.66 0.11 15.17
CA ASP A 93 5.49 -0.53 16.48
C ASP A 93 6.06 -1.97 16.49
N PRO A 94 7.12 -2.26 17.25
CA PRO A 94 7.70 -3.59 17.32
C PRO A 94 6.81 -4.63 18.02
N GLN A 95 5.71 -4.23 18.67
CA GLN A 95 4.79 -5.12 19.39
C GLN A 95 3.72 -5.73 18.46
N LEU A 96 3.49 -5.12 17.30
CA LEU A 96 2.57 -5.64 16.28
C LEU A 96 3.29 -6.64 15.37
N GLY A 97 2.65 -7.79 15.14
CA GLY A 97 3.21 -8.85 14.32
C GLY A 97 3.47 -8.40 12.88
N VAL A 98 2.54 -7.64 12.30
CA VAL A 98 2.61 -7.13 10.93
C VAL A 98 3.83 -6.22 10.74
N THR A 99 4.15 -5.39 11.72
CA THR A 99 5.27 -4.47 11.62
C THR A 99 6.62 -5.20 11.69
N VAL A 100 6.70 -6.28 12.48
CA VAL A 100 7.89 -7.14 12.49
C VAL A 100 8.07 -7.82 11.13
N HIS A 101 6.99 -8.27 10.48
CA HIS A 101 7.03 -8.85 9.14
C HIS A 101 7.37 -7.80 8.07
N ALA A 102 6.81 -6.60 8.15
CA ALA A 102 7.15 -5.48 7.28
C ALA A 102 8.66 -5.14 7.34
N LYS A 103 9.24 -5.14 8.56
CA LYS A 103 10.69 -4.96 8.77
C LYS A 103 11.52 -6.11 8.21
N ALA A 104 10.96 -7.31 8.10
CA ALA A 104 11.59 -8.47 7.46
C ALA A 104 11.48 -8.43 5.93
N GLY A 105 10.76 -7.46 5.36
CA GLY A 105 10.57 -7.29 3.91
C GLY A 105 9.33 -7.99 3.37
N GLU A 106 8.47 -8.55 4.23
CA GLU A 106 7.20 -9.14 3.85
C GLU A 106 6.16 -8.05 3.55
N SER A 107 5.38 -8.25 2.50
CA SER A 107 4.30 -7.39 2.04
C SER A 107 2.92 -7.99 2.32
N CYS A 108 1.85 -7.23 2.06
CA CYS A 108 0.48 -7.67 2.31
C CYS A 108 0.16 -9.03 1.66
N LEU A 109 0.61 -9.23 0.41
CA LEU A 109 0.27 -10.41 -0.39
C LEU A 109 1.08 -11.66 -0.04
N ASP A 110 2.18 -11.51 0.71
CA ASP A 110 2.96 -12.65 1.22
C ASP A 110 2.16 -13.43 2.28
N CYS A 111 1.22 -12.74 2.94
CA CYS A 111 0.27 -13.31 3.90
C CYS A 111 -1.16 -13.42 3.35
N HIS A 112 -1.66 -12.37 2.71
CA HIS A 112 -2.99 -12.31 2.11
C HIS A 112 -2.93 -12.70 0.63
N THR A 113 -2.72 -13.99 0.37
CA THR A 113 -2.64 -14.49 -1.01
C THR A 113 -3.95 -14.21 -1.75
N ALA A 114 -3.83 -13.59 -2.93
CA ALA A 114 -4.96 -13.14 -3.72
C ALA A 114 -5.62 -14.31 -4.47
N GLU A 115 -6.44 -15.10 -3.78
CA GLU A 115 -7.25 -16.13 -4.44
C GLU A 115 -8.32 -15.48 -5.33
N LEU A 116 -8.54 -16.02 -6.53
CA LEU A 116 -9.46 -15.42 -7.52
C LEU A 116 -10.88 -15.22 -6.96
N THR A 117 -11.36 -16.16 -6.15
CA THR A 117 -12.68 -16.07 -5.52
C THR A 117 -12.75 -14.94 -4.49
N THR A 118 -11.66 -14.72 -3.75
CA THR A 118 -11.53 -13.62 -2.78
C THR A 118 -11.54 -12.29 -3.49
N GLN A 119 -10.76 -12.15 -4.58
CA GLN A 119 -10.72 -10.93 -5.40
C GLN A 119 -12.11 -10.56 -5.97
N ILE A 120 -12.91 -11.56 -6.38
CA ILE A 120 -14.29 -11.30 -6.83
C ILE A 120 -15.14 -10.75 -5.67
N SER A 121 -15.06 -11.35 -4.48
CA SER A 121 -15.82 -10.87 -3.32
C SER A 121 -15.40 -9.47 -2.86
N GLU A 122 -14.10 -9.17 -2.90
CA GLU A 122 -13.54 -7.85 -2.56
C GLU A 122 -14.04 -6.78 -3.53
N VAL A 123 -14.02 -7.05 -4.84
CA VAL A 123 -14.56 -6.12 -5.85
C VAL A 123 -16.04 -5.87 -5.65
N MET A 124 -16.83 -6.91 -5.32
CA MET A 124 -18.26 -6.74 -5.06
C MET A 124 -18.53 -5.92 -3.80
N ALA A 125 -17.77 -6.17 -2.72
CA ALA A 125 -17.85 -5.39 -1.49
C ALA A 125 -17.47 -3.93 -1.76
N TRP A 126 -16.42 -3.69 -2.54
CA TRP A 126 -15.95 -2.37 -2.92
C TRP A 126 -16.96 -1.58 -3.74
N VAL A 127 -17.54 -2.18 -4.79
CA VAL A 127 -18.57 -1.52 -5.61
C VAL A 127 -19.85 -1.24 -4.82
N SER A 128 -20.18 -2.09 -3.84
CA SER A 128 -21.39 -1.94 -3.04
C SER A 128 -21.21 -1.10 -1.78
N ASP A 129 -19.97 -0.70 -1.46
CA ASP A 129 -19.61 -0.01 -0.21
C ASP A 129 -20.11 -0.75 1.04
N ASN A 130 -20.09 -2.09 1.00
CA ASN A 130 -20.63 -2.94 2.05
C ASN A 130 -19.56 -3.92 2.53
N TYR A 131 -18.91 -3.55 3.63
CA TYR A 131 -17.88 -4.34 4.28
C TYR A 131 -18.38 -4.82 5.64
N PRO A 132 -18.21 -6.11 5.98
CA PRO A 132 -18.58 -6.62 7.30
C PRO A 132 -17.55 -6.12 8.32
N MET A 133 -17.77 -4.94 8.89
CA MET A 133 -16.87 -4.32 9.88
C MET A 133 -17.19 -4.76 11.32
N THR A 134 -16.21 -4.63 12.20
CA THR A 134 -16.38 -4.69 13.66
C THR A 134 -17.31 -3.57 14.16
N GLU A 135 -17.83 -3.69 15.38
CA GLU A 135 -18.81 -2.74 15.93
C GLU A 135 -18.26 -1.30 16.03
N ASP A 136 -16.96 -1.16 16.28
CA ASP A 136 -16.24 0.11 16.30
C ASP A 136 -15.85 0.62 14.89
N GLY A 137 -16.12 -0.17 13.85
CA GLY A 137 -15.90 0.19 12.44
C GLY A 137 -14.43 0.23 12.02
N THR A 138 -13.51 -0.28 12.84
CA THR A 138 -12.06 -0.16 12.61
C THR A 138 -11.50 -1.30 11.76
N MET A 139 -12.06 -2.51 11.88
CA MET A 139 -11.55 -3.73 11.25
C MET A 139 -12.65 -4.52 10.55
N LEU A 140 -12.27 -5.47 9.70
CA LEU A 140 -13.20 -6.48 9.18
C LEU A 140 -13.55 -7.49 10.28
N ALA A 141 -14.84 -7.67 10.54
CA ALA A 141 -15.37 -8.67 11.46
C ALA A 141 -15.19 -10.12 10.98
N THR A 142 -14.88 -10.31 9.70
CA THR A 142 -14.72 -11.64 9.08
C THR A 142 -13.27 -11.92 8.68
N GLY A 143 -12.30 -11.36 9.40
CA GLY A 143 -10.88 -11.57 9.11
C GLY A 143 -10.56 -13.05 8.89
N LYS A 144 -9.89 -13.38 7.78
CA LYS A 144 -9.48 -14.75 7.46
C LYS A 144 -8.45 -15.18 8.50
N GLN A 145 -8.76 -16.20 9.31
CA GLN A 145 -7.76 -16.84 10.16
C GLN A 145 -6.95 -17.80 9.28
N PHE A 146 -5.70 -17.44 9.01
CA PHE A 146 -4.76 -18.28 8.22
C PHE A 146 -3.40 -18.44 8.91
N ALA A 147 -3.24 -17.93 10.13
CA ALA A 147 -2.04 -18.10 10.93
C ALA A 147 -2.00 -19.49 11.57
N SER A 148 -1.96 -20.53 10.74
CA SER A 148 -1.76 -21.91 11.15
C SER A 148 -0.28 -22.27 11.24
N GLU A 149 0.05 -23.36 11.92
CA GLU A 149 1.43 -23.88 11.93
C GLU A 149 1.93 -24.15 10.51
N GLU A 150 1.13 -24.79 9.66
CA GLU A 150 1.49 -25.08 8.26
C GLU A 150 1.84 -23.82 7.47
N PHE A 151 1.15 -22.71 7.72
CA PHE A 151 1.39 -21.45 7.02
C PHE A 151 2.63 -20.73 7.55
N CYS A 152 2.77 -20.63 8.87
CA CYS A 152 3.80 -19.83 9.53
C CYS A 152 5.15 -20.56 9.65
N ALA A 153 5.16 -21.87 9.89
CA ALA A 153 6.38 -22.66 10.11
C ALA A 153 7.03 -23.17 8.81
N ARG A 154 6.77 -22.50 7.68
CA ARG A 154 7.42 -22.82 6.39
C ARG A 154 8.92 -22.49 6.44
N PRO A 155 9.79 -23.21 5.70
CA PRO A 155 11.24 -23.00 5.74
C PRO A 155 11.70 -21.58 5.41
N GLU A 156 10.92 -20.83 4.65
CA GLU A 156 11.20 -19.45 4.27
C GLU A 156 10.90 -18.45 5.40
N CYS A 157 10.13 -18.86 6.41
CA CYS A 157 9.61 -18.01 7.48
C CYS A 157 10.25 -18.38 8.84
N HIS A 158 10.04 -17.54 9.87
CA HIS A 158 10.54 -17.75 11.24
C HIS A 158 12.02 -18.15 11.37
N GLY A 159 12.87 -17.59 10.50
CA GLY A 159 14.32 -17.82 10.49
C GLY A 159 14.72 -19.23 10.03
N GLY A 160 13.82 -19.94 9.33
CA GLY A 160 14.04 -21.29 8.82
C GLY A 160 14.15 -22.35 9.92
N LYS A 161 13.71 -22.03 11.14
CA LYS A 161 13.69 -22.96 12.28
C LYS A 161 12.44 -23.83 12.22
N SER A 162 12.58 -25.09 12.60
CA SER A 162 11.40 -25.94 12.82
C SER A 162 10.61 -25.48 14.05
N PHE A 163 9.34 -25.88 14.14
CA PHE A 163 8.53 -25.63 15.33
C PHE A 163 9.18 -26.20 16.60
N ASP A 164 9.85 -27.36 16.51
CA ASP A 164 10.62 -27.94 17.62
C ASP A 164 11.78 -27.04 18.07
N GLU A 165 12.52 -26.45 17.12
CA GLU A 165 13.63 -25.54 17.41
C GLU A 165 13.15 -24.23 18.04
N ILE A 166 12.00 -23.70 17.57
CA ILE A 166 11.35 -22.54 18.17
C ILE A 166 10.92 -22.88 19.60
N THR A 167 10.23 -24.01 19.79
CA THR A 167 9.73 -24.47 21.09
C THR A 167 10.86 -24.67 22.09
N ALA A 168 11.98 -25.27 21.69
CA ALA A 168 13.11 -25.51 22.59
C ALA A 168 13.69 -24.22 23.22
N GLY A 169 13.53 -23.07 22.57
CA GLY A 169 14.07 -21.78 23.03
C GLY A 169 13.17 -20.97 23.98
N LEU A 170 11.96 -21.45 24.29
CA LEU A 170 10.92 -20.66 24.96
C LEU A 170 10.58 -21.10 26.39
N TRP A 171 11.33 -22.04 26.97
CA TRP A 171 11.16 -22.41 28.38
C TRP A 171 11.53 -21.23 29.30
N GLY A 172 10.65 -20.91 30.25
CA GLY A 172 10.84 -19.78 31.16
C GLY A 172 10.69 -18.40 30.50
N PHE A 173 9.96 -18.32 29.39
CA PHE A 173 9.71 -17.08 28.65
C PHE A 173 9.27 -15.93 29.57
N ALA A 174 9.65 -14.70 29.23
CA ALA A 174 9.30 -13.49 29.98
C ALA A 174 9.64 -13.54 31.49
N GLY A 175 10.60 -14.37 31.90
CA GLY A 175 11.00 -14.53 33.30
C GLY A 175 10.07 -15.43 34.13
N ASN A 176 9.17 -16.18 33.48
CA ASN A 176 8.38 -17.21 34.14
C ASN A 176 9.24 -18.41 34.57
N ASP A 177 8.67 -19.28 35.41
CA ASP A 177 9.29 -20.55 35.82
C ASP A 177 9.69 -21.40 34.60
N GLU A 178 10.86 -22.06 34.66
CA GLU A 178 11.44 -22.86 33.57
C GLU A 178 10.54 -24.03 33.12
N LYS A 179 9.49 -24.36 33.86
CA LYS A 179 8.47 -25.35 33.46
C LYS A 179 7.39 -24.81 32.51
N TYR A 180 7.36 -23.51 32.23
CA TYR A 180 6.35 -22.92 31.34
C TYR A 180 6.92 -22.69 29.94
N ASN A 181 6.16 -23.12 28.94
CA ASN A 181 6.45 -22.89 27.54
C ASN A 181 5.12 -22.84 26.75
N PRO A 182 4.77 -21.70 26.11
CA PRO A 182 3.50 -21.55 25.41
C PRO A 182 3.40 -22.45 24.16
N HIS A 183 4.53 -22.87 23.57
CA HIS A 183 4.56 -23.78 22.42
C HIS A 183 4.63 -25.26 22.82
N SER A 184 4.71 -25.56 24.13
CA SER A 184 4.61 -26.91 24.68
C SER A 184 3.45 -26.99 25.65
N SER A 185 2.26 -26.62 25.15
CA SER A 185 1.03 -26.63 25.93
C SER A 185 0.65 -28.05 26.34
N HIS A 186 0.17 -28.20 27.58
CA HIS A 186 -0.41 -29.46 28.06
C HIS A 186 -1.88 -29.62 27.64
N GLN A 187 -2.46 -28.60 27.01
CA GLN A 187 -3.82 -28.67 26.52
C GLN A 187 -3.81 -29.45 25.22
N ASP A 188 -4.65 -30.48 25.11
CA ASP A 188 -4.94 -31.17 23.84
C ASP A 188 -5.79 -30.28 22.89
N MET A 189 -5.78 -28.96 23.10
CA MET A 189 -6.45 -28.00 22.24
C MET A 189 -5.60 -27.79 20.99
N ALA A 190 -6.23 -27.84 19.83
CA ALA A 190 -5.63 -27.44 18.56
C ALA A 190 -5.49 -25.91 18.51
N LEU A 191 -4.61 -25.36 19.35
CA LEU A 191 -4.23 -23.94 19.30
C LEU A 191 -3.42 -23.70 18.04
N GLU A 192 -3.84 -22.73 17.25
CA GLU A 192 -3.12 -22.26 16.09
C GLU A 192 -2.27 -21.03 16.46
N CYS A 193 -1.28 -20.71 15.63
CA CYS A 193 -0.40 -19.55 15.87
C CYS A 193 -1.23 -18.28 16.08
N GLY A 194 -2.28 -18.10 15.27
CA GLY A 194 -3.19 -16.95 15.31
C GLY A 194 -4.00 -16.79 16.59
N ASP A 195 -4.11 -17.81 17.45
CA ASP A 195 -4.84 -17.70 18.71
C ASP A 195 -4.11 -16.77 19.69
N CYS A 196 -2.78 -16.85 19.70
CA CYS A 196 -1.91 -15.99 20.51
C CYS A 196 -1.29 -14.86 19.70
N HIS A 197 -0.85 -15.16 18.48
CA HIS A 197 -0.10 -14.23 17.65
C HIS A 197 -1.00 -13.44 16.69
N LYS A 198 -1.23 -12.16 17.01
CA LYS A 198 -2.03 -11.27 16.16
C LYS A 198 -1.12 -10.48 15.21
N ALA A 199 -1.49 -10.42 13.94
CA ALA A 199 -0.71 -9.65 12.96
C ALA A 199 -0.93 -8.14 13.16
N HIS A 200 -2.19 -7.69 13.13
CA HIS A 200 -2.53 -6.27 13.16
C HIS A 200 -2.99 -5.76 14.53
N GLU A 201 -2.97 -6.60 15.55
CA GLU A 201 -3.38 -6.27 16.91
C GLU A 201 -2.29 -6.69 17.91
N ASN A 202 -2.49 -6.35 19.19
CA ASN A 202 -1.60 -6.80 20.25
C ASN A 202 -1.64 -8.32 20.39
N GLN A 203 -0.49 -8.90 20.70
CA GLN A 203 -0.36 -10.33 20.96
C GLN A 203 -1.12 -10.69 22.25
N VAL A 204 -1.69 -11.88 22.32
CA VAL A 204 -2.49 -12.32 23.48
C VAL A 204 -1.89 -13.58 24.09
N LEU A 205 -1.64 -13.57 25.39
CA LEU A 205 -1.20 -14.76 26.11
C LEU A 205 -2.41 -15.57 26.59
N VAL A 206 -3.00 -16.40 25.71
CA VAL A 206 -4.21 -17.21 26.01
C VAL A 206 -4.07 -18.09 27.25
N CYS A 207 -2.84 -18.48 27.61
CA CYS A 207 -2.57 -19.24 28.83
C CYS A 207 -3.05 -18.52 30.10
N ASN A 208 -3.08 -17.18 30.10
CA ASN A 208 -3.53 -16.38 31.23
C ASN A 208 -5.05 -16.37 31.43
N GLU A 209 -5.83 -17.09 30.61
CA GLU A 209 -7.21 -17.44 30.97
C GLU A 209 -7.26 -18.33 32.23
N CYS A 210 -6.25 -19.18 32.41
CA CYS A 210 -6.19 -20.16 33.50
C CYS A 210 -4.96 -19.99 34.40
N HIS A 211 -3.92 -19.32 33.92
CA HIS A 211 -2.67 -19.11 34.62
C HIS A 211 -2.45 -17.63 34.98
N ASP A 212 -1.56 -17.39 35.93
CA ASP A 212 -1.07 -16.05 36.27
C ASP A 212 0.41 -15.98 35.88
N LEU A 213 0.67 -15.93 34.57
CA LEU A 213 2.01 -15.83 34.01
C LEU A 213 2.38 -14.37 33.75
N THR A 214 3.67 -14.08 33.88
CA THR A 214 4.24 -12.81 33.46
C THR A 214 4.08 -12.65 31.95
N LEU A 215 3.42 -11.57 31.54
CA LEU A 215 3.23 -11.22 30.13
C LEU A 215 4.56 -10.76 29.52
N PRO A 216 4.90 -11.19 28.29
CA PRO A 216 5.95 -10.52 27.52
C PRO A 216 5.60 -9.04 27.29
N GLU A 217 6.63 -8.23 27.03
CA GLU A 217 6.43 -6.81 26.71
C GLU A 217 5.50 -6.66 25.49
N GLY A 218 4.46 -5.82 25.62
CA GLY A 218 3.47 -5.58 24.56
C GLY A 218 2.40 -6.64 24.38
N TRP A 219 2.39 -7.68 25.20
CA TRP A 219 1.36 -8.71 25.17
C TRP A 219 0.25 -8.38 26.16
N GLU A 220 -0.96 -8.77 25.79
CA GLU A 220 -2.16 -8.61 26.60
C GLU A 220 -2.57 -9.93 27.23
N ALA A 221 -3.20 -9.83 28.40
CA ALA A 221 -3.98 -10.93 28.93
C ALA A 221 -5.25 -11.09 28.06
N PRO A 222 -5.80 -12.31 27.97
CA PRO A 222 -7.04 -12.55 27.24
C PRO A 222 -8.14 -11.67 27.80
N ASN A 223 -8.85 -10.95 26.92
CA ASN A 223 -10.00 -10.17 27.34
C ASN A 223 -11.08 -11.14 27.83
N VAL A 224 -11.25 -11.21 29.15
CA VAL A 224 -12.41 -11.88 29.76
C VAL A 224 -13.63 -11.06 29.32
N GLN A 225 -14.36 -11.58 28.34
CA GLN A 225 -15.70 -11.10 28.01
C GLN A 225 -16.69 -11.56 29.07
#